data_AF-A0A3P3Q171-F1
#
_entry.id   AF-A0A3P3Q171-F1
#
_cell.length_a   1.000
_cell.length_b   1.000
_cell.length_c   1.000
_cell.angle_alpha   90.00
_cell.angle_beta   90.00
_cell.angle_gamma   90.00
#
_symmetry.space_group_name_H-M   'P 1'
#
loop_
_entity.id
_entity.type
_entity.pdbx_description
1 polymer ?
#
loop_
_entity_poly.entity_id
_entity_poly.type
_entity_poly.pdbx_seq_one_letter_code
_entity_poly.pdbx_strand_id
1 'polypeptide(L)'
;MDKVCLNEFDIKKYVKDRLSEIKEEDEYVFAKSVLYDGLYRMSEVFEERYKSLYKKVYDELESKEESYEIAILLLSKNENTFLRMFFPISDLDVIEDKEDDIKEGCMEGKNSIKTVYLNAADSVCRAFLQENIRVSFTNNKEKHTLLVQPKKALRYRKEVGKLCETFSYNGLRWNTVNTAYLDRFFDIDLSGLPQNARDVEVDYGKYADMIEEELYPVWNIEKNVFKSSTFLSPSKDGLYYEREMIRQKDKEIILRLIQKT
;
A
#
# COMPACT_ATOMS: atom_id res chain seq x y z
N MET A 1 -29.05 1.35 -35.12
CA MET A 1 -29.45 2.01 -33.86
C MET A 1 -29.91 3.39 -34.25
N ASP A 2 -31.23 3.57 -34.33
CA ASP A 2 -31.85 4.82 -34.71
C ASP A 2 -31.44 5.92 -33.74
N LYS A 3 -30.86 7.00 -34.28
CA LYS A 3 -30.70 8.27 -33.57
C LYS A 3 -32.10 8.81 -33.31
N VAL A 4 -32.65 8.48 -32.14
CA VAL A 4 -33.71 9.29 -31.55
C VAL A 4 -33.07 10.64 -31.23
N CYS A 5 -33.13 11.57 -32.19
CA CYS A 5 -32.91 12.98 -31.92
C CYS A 5 -34.05 13.46 -31.02
N LEU A 6 -33.93 13.20 -29.72
CA LEU A 6 -34.57 14.04 -28.73
C LEU A 6 -34.04 15.45 -29.01
N ASN A 7 -34.87 16.32 -29.57
CA ASN A 7 -34.56 17.75 -29.63
C ASN A 7 -34.21 18.16 -28.20
N GLU A 8 -32.94 18.50 -27.97
CA GLU A 8 -32.45 18.97 -26.70
C GLU A 8 -33.31 20.19 -26.31
N PHE A 9 -34.04 20.08 -25.21
CA PHE A 9 -34.99 21.10 -24.79
C PHE A 9 -34.23 22.36 -24.40
N ASP A 10 -34.27 23.39 -25.26
CA ASP A 10 -33.61 24.66 -25.02
C ASP A 10 -34.43 25.55 -24.08
N ILE A 11 -34.03 25.56 -22.80
CA ILE A 11 -34.68 26.32 -21.73
C ILE A 11 -34.57 27.83 -21.98
N LYS A 12 -33.49 28.32 -22.63
CA LYS A 12 -33.33 29.74 -23.00
C LYS A 12 -34.42 30.14 -23.98
N LYS A 13 -34.62 29.32 -25.00
CA LYS A 13 -35.66 29.55 -26.00
C LYS A 13 -37.05 29.48 -25.40
N TYR A 14 -37.33 28.47 -24.57
CA TYR A 14 -38.63 28.33 -23.89
C TYR A 14 -38.99 29.54 -23.02
N VAL A 15 -38.04 30.03 -22.20
CA VAL A 15 -38.26 31.19 -21.34
C VAL A 15 -38.51 32.45 -22.17
N LYS A 16 -37.75 32.63 -23.26
CA LYS A 16 -37.91 33.78 -24.16
C LYS A 16 -39.28 33.78 -24.85
N ASP A 17 -39.71 32.64 -25.37
CA ASP A 17 -40.98 32.50 -26.08
C ASP A 17 -42.15 32.80 -25.12
N ARG A 18 -42.12 32.27 -23.89
CA ARG A 18 -43.17 32.51 -22.89
C ARG A 18 -43.24 33.96 -22.40
N LEU A 19 -42.11 34.62 -22.22
CA LEU A 19 -42.12 36.04 -21.85
C LEU A 19 -42.68 36.93 -22.97
N SER A 20 -42.52 36.54 -24.24
CA SER A 20 -43.02 37.30 -25.38
C SER A 20 -44.55 37.23 -25.58
N GLU A 21 -45.21 36.24 -24.96
CA GLU A 21 -46.65 36.05 -25.04
C GLU A 21 -47.43 36.95 -24.05
N ILE A 22 -46.75 37.52 -23.05
CA ILE A 22 -47.36 38.31 -21.97
C ILE A 22 -47.42 39.78 -22.39
N LYS A 23 -48.64 40.34 -22.42
CA LYS A 23 -48.91 41.70 -22.89
C LYS A 23 -49.08 42.71 -21.76
N GLU A 24 -49.45 42.25 -20.57
CA GLU A 24 -49.65 43.08 -19.39
C GLU A 24 -48.32 43.30 -18.65
N GLU A 25 -48.04 44.55 -18.29
CA GLU A 25 -46.71 44.95 -17.83
C GLU A 25 -46.38 44.44 -16.43
N ASP A 26 -47.34 44.45 -15.51
CA ASP A 26 -47.16 43.93 -14.15
C ASP A 26 -46.98 42.40 -14.15
N GLU A 27 -47.76 41.69 -14.97
CA GLU A 27 -47.61 40.24 -15.16
C GLU A 27 -46.27 39.89 -15.83
N TYR A 28 -45.80 40.72 -16.78
CA TYR A 28 -44.52 40.53 -17.44
C TYR A 28 -43.35 40.67 -16.45
N VAL A 29 -43.38 41.68 -15.59
CA VAL A 29 -42.34 41.89 -14.57
C VAL A 29 -42.29 40.71 -13.60
N PHE A 30 -43.46 40.24 -13.14
CA PHE A 30 -43.53 39.08 -12.26
C PHE A 30 -43.04 37.81 -12.96
N ALA A 31 -43.54 37.52 -14.16
CA ALA A 31 -43.14 36.34 -14.93
C ALA A 31 -41.65 36.34 -15.29
N LYS A 32 -41.07 37.50 -15.57
CA LYS A 32 -39.62 37.65 -15.77
C LYS A 32 -38.84 37.25 -14.53
N SER A 33 -39.26 37.66 -13.33
CA SER A 33 -38.59 37.26 -12.09
C SER A 33 -38.64 35.73 -11.87
N VAL A 34 -39.77 35.08 -12.18
CA VAL A 34 -39.94 33.64 -11.94
C VAL A 34 -39.27 32.78 -13.01
N LEU A 35 -39.51 33.10 -14.29
CA LEU A 35 -39.03 32.30 -15.43
C LEU A 35 -37.56 32.57 -15.72
N TYR A 36 -37.12 33.83 -15.65
CA TYR A 36 -35.73 34.16 -15.95
C TYR A 36 -34.82 33.99 -14.72
N ASP A 37 -35.16 34.61 -13.59
CA ASP A 37 -34.27 34.52 -12.41
C ASP A 37 -34.40 33.19 -11.66
N GLY A 38 -35.56 32.52 -11.73
CA GLY A 38 -35.75 31.18 -11.18
C GLY A 38 -35.33 30.09 -12.17
N LEU A 39 -36.19 29.80 -13.14
CA LEU A 39 -36.06 28.62 -14.01
C LEU A 39 -34.78 28.65 -14.86
N TYR A 40 -34.50 29.78 -15.52
CA TYR A 40 -33.36 29.88 -16.41
C TYR A 40 -32.02 29.81 -15.66
N ARG A 41 -31.84 30.56 -14.57
CA ARG A 41 -30.61 30.46 -13.75
C ARG A 41 -30.41 29.06 -13.16
N MET A 42 -31.49 28.42 -12.69
CA MET A 42 -31.41 27.04 -12.21
C MET A 42 -30.94 26.10 -13.32
N SER A 43 -31.45 26.27 -14.54
CA SER A 43 -31.04 25.43 -15.68
C SER A 43 -29.56 25.53 -16.01
N GLU A 44 -28.97 26.73 -15.97
CA GLU A 44 -27.54 26.91 -16.21
C GLU A 44 -26.71 26.18 -15.15
N VAL A 45 -27.08 26.31 -13.88
CA VAL A 45 -26.40 25.61 -12.78
C VAL A 45 -26.55 24.09 -12.91
N PHE A 46 -27.72 23.59 -13.33
CA PHE A 46 -27.94 22.16 -13.54
C PHE A 46 -27.11 21.64 -14.71
N GLU A 47 -27.04 22.37 -15.82
CA GLU A 47 -26.26 21.97 -16.99
C GLU A 47 -24.76 21.95 -16.69
N GLU A 48 -24.25 22.96 -15.98
CA GLU A 48 -22.86 22.98 -15.51
C GLU A 48 -22.55 21.79 -14.59
N ARG A 49 -23.44 21.51 -13.63
CA ARG A 49 -23.28 20.34 -12.74
C ARG A 49 -23.35 19.03 -13.49
N TYR A 50 -24.27 18.92 -14.46
CA TYR A 50 -24.41 17.72 -15.29
C TYR A 50 -23.15 17.50 -16.13
N LYS A 51 -22.62 18.53 -16.80
CA LYS A 51 -21.37 18.44 -17.57
C LYS A 51 -20.18 18.10 -16.70
N SER A 52 -20.10 18.69 -15.50
CA SER A 52 -19.05 18.38 -14.52
C SER A 52 -19.11 16.91 -14.07
N LEU A 53 -20.31 16.41 -13.75
CA LEU A 53 -20.54 15.00 -13.40
C LEU A 53 -20.23 14.07 -14.57
N TYR A 54 -20.72 14.40 -15.76
CA TYR A 54 -20.45 13.64 -16.98
C TYR A 54 -18.95 13.52 -17.23
N LYS A 55 -18.23 14.64 -17.16
CA LYS A 55 -16.77 14.65 -17.30
C LYS A 55 -16.11 13.77 -16.22
N LYS A 56 -16.49 13.90 -14.95
CA LYS A 56 -15.93 13.09 -13.87
C LYS A 56 -16.14 11.59 -14.11
N VAL A 57 -17.36 11.18 -14.46
CA VAL A 57 -17.69 9.77 -14.73
C VAL A 57 -16.90 9.22 -15.93
N TYR A 58 -16.78 9.99 -17.01
CA TYR A 58 -16.00 9.54 -18.17
C TYR A 58 -14.50 9.56 -17.93
N ASP A 59 -13.96 10.55 -17.22
CA ASP A 59 -12.55 10.57 -16.80
C ASP A 59 -12.22 9.35 -15.90
N GLU A 60 -13.16 8.93 -15.04
CA GLU A 60 -13.03 7.72 -14.23
C GLU A 60 -13.12 6.43 -15.09
N LEU A 61 -14.04 6.35 -16.04
CA LEU A 61 -14.19 5.20 -16.94
C LEU A 61 -13.05 5.08 -17.97
N GLU A 62 -12.51 6.20 -18.44
CA GLU A 62 -11.38 6.27 -19.38
C GLU A 62 -10.02 6.22 -18.68
N SER A 63 -9.99 6.19 -17.34
CA SER A 63 -8.74 5.91 -16.62
C SER A 63 -8.25 4.53 -17.07
N LYS A 64 -7.23 4.56 -17.94
CA LYS A 64 -6.52 3.36 -18.43
C LYS A 64 -6.25 2.48 -17.23
N GLU A 65 -6.41 1.17 -17.37
CA GLU A 65 -5.99 0.20 -16.34
C GLU A 65 -4.62 0.64 -15.79
N GLU A 66 -4.61 1.30 -14.63
CA GLU A 66 -3.38 1.80 -14.04
C GLU A 66 -2.68 0.55 -13.49
N SER A 67 -1.82 -0.04 -14.33
CA SER A 67 -1.07 -1.22 -13.95
C SER A 67 0.04 -0.78 -13.00
N TYR A 68 -0.22 -0.86 -11.70
CA TYR A 68 0.81 -0.65 -10.69
C TYR A 68 1.75 -1.86 -10.66
N GLU A 69 3.03 -1.62 -10.91
CA GLU A 69 4.07 -2.64 -10.86
C GLU A 69 4.80 -2.58 -9.52
N ILE A 70 4.77 -3.69 -8.80
CA ILE A 70 5.55 -3.86 -7.58
C ILE A 70 6.75 -4.71 -7.90
N ALA A 71 7.93 -4.14 -7.67
CA ALA A 71 9.20 -4.80 -7.83
C ALA A 71 9.70 -5.26 -6.45
N ILE A 72 10.16 -6.51 -6.37
CA ILE A 72 10.86 -7.05 -5.20
C ILE A 72 12.30 -7.33 -5.60
N LEU A 73 13.23 -6.92 -4.75
CA LEU A 73 14.66 -7.17 -4.89
C LEU A 73 15.21 -7.75 -3.59
N LEU A 74 16.34 -8.45 -3.69
CA LEU A 74 17.13 -8.88 -2.54
C LEU A 74 18.35 -7.97 -2.45
N LEU A 75 18.60 -7.42 -1.27
CA LEU A 75 19.79 -6.61 -1.00
C LEU A 75 20.60 -7.24 0.11
N SER A 76 21.92 -7.10 0.02
CA SER A 76 22.81 -7.38 1.14
C SER A 76 22.79 -6.21 2.12
N LYS A 77 22.69 -6.49 3.41
CA LYS A 77 22.83 -5.47 4.46
C LYS A 77 24.22 -4.83 4.46
N ASN A 78 25.24 -5.55 4.00
CA ASN A 78 26.61 -5.05 3.91
C ASN A 78 26.79 -4.03 2.78
N GLU A 79 25.99 -4.17 1.72
CA GLU A 79 25.95 -3.21 0.63
C GLU A 79 24.98 -2.10 1.04
N ASN A 80 25.50 -1.13 1.81
CA ASN A 80 24.75 0.01 2.37
C ASN A 80 24.27 1.03 1.30
N THR A 81 23.93 0.52 0.11
CA THR A 81 23.44 1.26 -1.03
C THR A 81 21.93 1.40 -0.86
N PHE A 82 21.52 2.39 -0.05
CA PHE A 82 20.13 2.81 0.01
C PHE A 82 19.67 3.23 -1.40
N LEU A 83 19.01 2.31 -2.11
CA LEU A 83 18.24 2.68 -3.28
C LEU A 83 17.14 3.61 -2.78
N ARG A 84 17.19 4.90 -3.16
CA ARG A 84 16.23 5.95 -2.75
C ARG A 84 14.74 5.56 -2.93
N MET A 85 14.45 4.52 -3.71
CA MET A 85 13.12 4.09 -4.11
C MET A 85 12.76 2.67 -3.65
N PHE A 86 13.64 1.95 -2.93
CA PHE A 86 13.32 0.63 -2.38
C PHE A 86 13.39 0.64 -0.86
N PHE A 87 12.37 0.07 -0.24
CA PHE A 87 12.15 0.04 1.20
C PHE A 87 12.08 -1.41 1.68
N PRO A 88 12.48 -1.70 2.93
CA PRO A 88 12.33 -3.04 3.48
C PRO A 88 10.87 -3.49 3.46
N ILE A 89 10.65 -4.76 3.13
CA ILE A 89 9.30 -5.33 3.24
C ILE A 89 8.89 -5.41 4.73
N SER A 90 9.84 -5.81 5.57
CA SER A 90 9.68 -5.92 7.03
C SER A 90 10.64 -5.01 7.75
N ASP A 91 10.12 -4.13 8.61
CA ASP A 91 10.94 -3.21 9.41
C ASP A 91 11.92 -3.94 10.33
N LEU A 92 11.58 -5.18 10.75
CA LEU A 92 12.45 -6.04 11.57
C LEU A 92 13.82 -6.34 10.92
N ASP A 93 13.96 -6.21 9.60
CA ASP A 93 15.22 -6.50 8.91
C ASP A 93 16.19 -5.30 8.92
N VAL A 94 15.70 -4.10 9.21
CA VAL A 94 16.47 -2.84 9.23
C VAL A 94 16.66 -2.30 10.65
N ILE A 95 15.99 -2.88 11.65
CA ILE A 95 16.25 -2.59 13.05
C ILE A 95 17.57 -3.26 13.44
N GLU A 96 18.67 -2.58 13.13
CA GLU A 96 19.96 -2.72 13.82
C GLU A 96 20.04 -1.58 14.85
N ASP A 97 20.31 -1.95 16.10
CA ASP A 97 20.61 -1.13 17.28
C ASP A 97 20.55 0.41 17.07
N LYS A 98 19.33 0.97 17.03
CA LYS A 98 19.15 2.39 17.35
C LYS A 98 19.29 2.53 18.87
N GLU A 99 20.52 2.60 19.36
CA GLU A 99 20.78 3.04 20.73
C GLU A 99 20.37 4.51 20.96
N ASP A 100 20.14 5.29 19.90
CA ASP A 100 19.79 6.70 20.03
C ASP A 100 18.40 7.00 19.45
N ASP A 101 17.35 6.70 20.22
CA ASP A 101 16.31 7.67 20.57
C ASP A 101 15.02 7.00 21.10
N ILE A 102 14.83 7.18 22.41
CA ILE A 102 13.54 7.41 23.07
C ILE A 102 12.76 6.18 23.57
N LYS A 103 12.86 6.02 24.89
CA LYS A 103 11.88 5.63 25.93
C LYS A 103 12.11 4.30 26.64
N GLU A 104 12.54 4.46 27.90
CA GLU A 104 12.33 3.55 29.02
C GLU A 104 10.99 2.80 28.91
N GLY A 105 11.07 1.47 28.86
CA GLY A 105 9.92 0.59 28.97
C GLY A 105 9.81 -0.44 27.85
N CYS A 106 10.84 -1.25 27.64
CA CYS A 106 10.78 -2.67 27.21
C CYS A 106 12.20 -3.15 26.82
N MET A 107 13.06 -3.39 27.82
CA MET A 107 14.27 -4.19 27.62
C MET A 107 13.90 -5.68 27.70
N GLU A 108 13.19 -6.18 26.71
CA GLU A 108 12.92 -7.62 26.55
C GLU A 108 12.92 -7.96 25.07
N GLY A 109 13.94 -8.71 24.63
CA GLY A 109 14.02 -9.26 23.28
C GLY A 109 15.16 -8.71 22.42
N LYS A 110 16.41 -8.98 22.81
CA LYS A 110 17.50 -9.05 21.81
C LYS A 110 17.06 -10.02 20.72
N ASN A 111 17.14 -9.62 19.44
CA ASN A 111 16.67 -10.38 18.29
C ASN A 111 17.16 -11.83 18.34
N SER A 112 16.32 -12.70 18.91
CA SER A 112 16.62 -14.11 19.14
C SER A 112 16.35 -14.95 17.90
N ILE A 113 16.27 -14.32 16.73
CA ILE A 113 15.91 -14.94 15.47
C ILE A 113 16.94 -14.53 14.44
N LYS A 114 17.67 -15.51 13.89
CA LYS A 114 18.55 -15.30 12.74
C LYS A 114 17.78 -15.65 11.47
N THR A 115 17.74 -14.73 10.50
CA THR A 115 17.10 -14.97 9.21
C THR A 115 18.15 -15.31 8.15
N VAL A 116 17.89 -16.33 7.34
CA VAL A 116 18.75 -16.72 6.22
C VAL A 116 17.95 -16.87 4.92
N TYR A 117 18.60 -16.61 3.78
CA TYR A 117 18.05 -16.88 2.47
C TYR A 117 18.63 -18.19 1.91
N LEU A 118 17.77 -19.10 1.45
CA LEU A 118 18.18 -20.35 0.81
C LEU A 118 17.99 -20.27 -0.71
N ASN A 119 19.08 -20.14 -1.43
CA ASN A 119 19.10 -20.03 -2.89
C ASN A 119 18.99 -21.42 -3.56
N ALA A 120 17.85 -22.08 -3.38
CA ALA A 120 17.61 -23.42 -3.90
C ALA A 120 16.19 -23.62 -4.45
N ALA A 121 15.96 -24.76 -5.10
CA ALA A 121 14.63 -25.16 -5.56
C ALA A 121 13.69 -25.51 -4.40
N ASP A 122 12.39 -25.41 -4.63
CA ASP A 122 11.36 -25.65 -3.61
C ASP A 122 11.45 -27.03 -2.93
N SER A 123 11.91 -28.06 -3.63
CA SER A 123 12.13 -29.39 -3.06
C SER A 123 13.19 -29.36 -1.96
N VAL A 124 14.28 -28.63 -2.17
CA VAL A 124 15.37 -28.44 -1.21
C VAL A 124 14.89 -27.59 -0.05
N CYS A 125 14.15 -26.51 -0.31
CA CYS A 125 13.52 -25.67 0.72
C CYS A 125 12.59 -26.47 1.65
N ARG A 126 11.82 -27.42 1.10
CA ARG A 126 10.97 -28.32 1.92
C ARG A 126 11.78 -29.30 2.75
N ALA A 127 12.88 -29.82 2.21
CA ALA A 127 13.78 -30.70 2.95
C ALA A 127 14.48 -29.95 4.10
N PHE A 128 14.89 -28.71 3.87
CA PHE A 128 15.52 -27.85 4.89
C PHE A 128 14.63 -27.63 6.11
N LEU A 129 13.31 -27.45 5.91
CA LEU A 129 12.33 -27.32 7.01
C LEU A 129 12.25 -28.54 7.94
N GLN A 130 12.67 -29.71 7.48
CA GLN A 130 12.64 -30.96 8.25
C GLN A 130 14.00 -31.26 8.90
N GLU A 131 15.03 -30.48 8.59
CA GLU A 131 16.39 -30.69 9.08
C GLU A 131 16.56 -30.11 10.50
N ASN A 132 17.41 -30.75 11.30
CA ASN A 132 17.84 -30.21 12.57
C ASN A 132 19.21 -29.54 12.40
N ILE A 133 19.22 -28.21 12.41
CA ILE A 133 20.43 -27.39 12.25
C ILE A 133 21.17 -27.33 13.57
N ARG A 134 22.49 -27.51 13.53
CA ARG A 134 23.32 -27.40 14.73
C ARG A 134 23.76 -25.95 14.92
N VAL A 135 23.47 -25.42 16.10
CA VAL A 135 23.94 -24.11 16.54
C VAL A 135 24.99 -24.33 17.62
N SER A 136 26.21 -23.86 17.38
CA SER A 136 27.32 -23.92 18.33
C SER A 136 27.47 -22.57 19.02
N PHE A 137 27.72 -22.57 20.31
CA PHE A 137 27.95 -21.34 21.09
C PHE A 137 28.89 -21.61 22.27
N THR A 138 29.57 -20.56 22.73
CA THR A 138 30.43 -20.61 23.91
C THR A 138 29.71 -20.01 25.11
N ASN A 139 29.61 -20.76 26.21
CA ASN A 139 29.10 -20.28 27.50
C ASN A 139 30.15 -20.59 28.58
N ASN A 140 30.53 -19.60 29.39
CA ASN A 140 31.49 -19.77 30.49
C ASN A 140 32.80 -20.50 30.09
N LYS A 141 33.29 -20.27 28.87
CA LYS A 141 34.48 -20.91 28.24
C LYS A 141 34.30 -22.37 27.80
N GLU A 142 33.10 -22.93 27.92
CA GLU A 142 32.74 -24.23 27.36
C GLU A 142 31.94 -24.06 26.07
N LYS A 143 32.20 -24.94 25.09
CA LYS A 143 31.44 -24.98 23.84
C LYS A 143 30.25 -25.90 24.01
N HIS A 144 29.06 -25.39 23.70
CA HIS A 144 27.82 -26.12 23.70
C HIS A 144 27.20 -26.13 22.30
N THR A 145 26.36 -27.12 22.04
CA THR A 145 25.65 -27.27 20.78
C THR A 145 24.17 -27.47 21.06
N LEU A 146 23.33 -26.74 20.33
CA LEU A 146 21.87 -26.86 20.34
C LEU A 146 21.41 -27.29 18.94
N LEU A 147 20.35 -28.11 18.88
CA LEU A 147 19.69 -28.44 17.63
C LEU A 147 18.42 -27.59 17.51
N VAL A 148 18.29 -26.88 16.39
CA VAL A 148 17.15 -25.99 16.09
C VAL A 148 16.58 -26.35 14.73
N GLN A 149 15.25 -26.31 14.61
CA GLN A 149 14.58 -26.48 13.34
C GLN A 149 14.30 -25.11 12.69
N PRO A 150 14.65 -24.92 11.41
CA PRO A 150 14.35 -23.70 10.68
C PRO A 150 12.85 -23.58 10.45
N LYS A 151 12.32 -22.36 10.57
CA LYS A 151 10.92 -22.03 10.29
C LYS A 151 10.85 -21.12 9.08
N LYS A 152 9.75 -21.16 8.30
CA LYS A 152 9.58 -20.16 7.23
C LYS A 152 9.41 -18.75 7.82
N ALA A 153 10.06 -17.77 7.21
CA ALA A 153 9.91 -16.35 7.54
C ALA A 153 8.55 -15.81 7.05
N LEU A 154 7.47 -16.15 7.75
CA LEU A 154 6.10 -15.81 7.34
C LEU A 154 5.80 -14.30 7.36
N ARG A 155 6.66 -13.49 7.99
CA ARG A 155 6.49 -12.03 8.07
C ARG A 155 6.35 -11.39 6.69
N TYR A 156 7.14 -11.81 5.70
CA TYR A 156 7.08 -11.26 4.35
C TYR A 156 5.73 -11.54 3.67
N ARG A 157 5.22 -12.78 3.81
CA ARG A 157 3.91 -13.14 3.29
C ARG A 157 2.79 -12.35 3.96
N LYS A 158 2.91 -12.05 5.27
CA LYS A 158 1.94 -11.20 5.97
C LYS A 158 1.93 -9.78 5.41
N GLU A 159 3.09 -9.22 5.09
CA GLU A 159 3.19 -7.87 4.49
C GLU A 159 2.60 -7.81 3.07
N VAL A 160 2.84 -8.83 2.25
CA VAL A 160 2.17 -8.96 0.95
C VAL A 160 0.65 -9.13 1.12
N GLY A 161 0.20 -9.88 2.13
CA GLY A 161 -1.22 -10.02 2.47
C GLY A 161 -1.87 -8.68 2.84
N LYS A 162 -1.24 -7.89 3.72
CA LYS A 162 -1.69 -6.53 4.05
C LYS A 162 -1.77 -5.65 2.82
N LEU A 163 -0.81 -5.76 1.91
CA LEU A 163 -0.82 -5.01 0.67
C LEU A 163 -2.01 -5.40 -0.22
N CYS A 164 -2.27 -6.71 -0.37
CA CYS A 164 -3.43 -7.22 -1.11
C CYS A 164 -4.75 -6.68 -0.55
N GLU A 165 -4.93 -6.73 0.77
CA GLU A 165 -6.09 -6.16 1.44
C GLU A 165 -6.19 -4.66 1.17
N THR A 166 -5.07 -3.95 1.24
CA THR A 166 -5.02 -2.49 1.02
C THR A 166 -5.44 -2.13 -0.41
N PHE A 167 -4.93 -2.80 -1.44
CA PHE A 167 -5.40 -2.60 -2.82
C PHE A 167 -6.91 -2.84 -2.96
N SER A 168 -7.40 -3.94 -2.35
CA SER A 168 -8.83 -4.25 -2.34
C SER A 168 -9.68 -3.16 -1.67
N TYR A 169 -9.22 -2.63 -0.53
CA TYR A 169 -9.92 -1.54 0.18
C TYR A 169 -9.96 -0.24 -0.61
N ASN A 170 -8.95 0.03 -1.43
CA ASN A 170 -8.89 1.23 -2.27
C ASN A 170 -9.61 1.03 -3.61
N GLY A 171 -10.22 -0.14 -3.86
CA GLY A 171 -10.93 -0.43 -5.12
C GLY A 171 -10.01 -0.57 -6.32
N LEU A 172 -8.71 -0.77 -6.10
CA LEU A 172 -7.70 -0.82 -7.14
C LEU A 172 -7.40 -2.27 -7.53
N ARG A 173 -7.35 -2.51 -8.83
CA ARG A 173 -6.85 -3.78 -9.38
C ARG A 173 -5.33 -3.74 -9.41
N TRP A 174 -4.70 -4.88 -9.13
CA TRP A 174 -3.25 -5.02 -9.16
C TRP A 174 -2.86 -6.43 -9.59
N ASN A 175 -1.70 -6.56 -10.23
CA ASN A 175 -1.13 -7.84 -10.59
C ASN A 175 -0.34 -8.41 -9.41
N THR A 176 -0.58 -9.68 -9.08
CA THR A 176 0.08 -10.34 -7.95
C THR A 176 1.59 -10.42 -8.19
N VAL A 177 2.36 -10.00 -7.19
CA VAL A 177 3.84 -10.03 -7.24
C VAL A 177 4.33 -11.47 -7.14
N ASN A 178 5.40 -11.79 -7.85
CA ASN A 178 6.11 -13.05 -7.67
C ASN A 178 6.73 -13.09 -6.26
N THR A 179 6.19 -13.94 -5.38
CA THR A 179 6.68 -14.11 -4.00
C THR A 179 7.73 -15.21 -3.85
N ALA A 180 8.24 -15.80 -4.95
CA ALA A 180 9.18 -16.92 -4.88
C ALA A 180 10.43 -16.60 -4.05
N TYR A 181 10.93 -15.37 -4.12
CA TYR A 181 12.04 -14.91 -3.28
C TYR A 181 11.68 -14.90 -1.80
N LEU A 182 10.48 -14.42 -1.46
CA LEU A 182 10.01 -14.30 -0.07
C LEU A 182 9.82 -15.66 0.60
N ASP A 183 9.49 -16.68 -0.19
CA ASP A 183 9.25 -18.05 0.29
C ASP A 183 10.52 -18.85 0.62
N ARG A 184 11.68 -18.30 0.27
CA ARG A 184 13.02 -18.90 0.48
C ARG A 184 13.74 -18.36 1.71
N PHE A 185 13.09 -17.49 2.48
CA PHE A 185 13.61 -17.00 3.75
C PHE A 185 13.19 -17.91 4.91
N PHE A 186 14.15 -18.17 5.80
CA PHE A 186 13.97 -19.02 6.97
C PHE A 186 14.48 -18.34 8.23
N ASP A 187 13.70 -18.48 9.29
CA ASP A 187 13.98 -18.01 10.64
C ASP A 187 14.53 -19.16 11.48
N ILE A 188 15.68 -18.93 12.09
CA ILE A 188 16.35 -19.84 13.03
C ILE A 188 16.18 -19.23 14.41
N ASP A 189 15.44 -19.96 15.25
CA ASP A 189 15.06 -19.54 16.59
C ASP A 189 16.22 -19.81 17.58
N LEU A 190 16.89 -18.74 17.97
CA LEU A 190 18.00 -18.70 18.92
C LEU A 190 17.57 -18.35 20.34
N SER A 191 16.26 -18.27 20.62
CA SER A 191 15.74 -17.95 21.96
C SER A 191 16.11 -19.00 23.03
N GLY A 192 16.45 -20.22 22.60
CA GLY A 192 16.95 -21.28 23.47
C GLY A 192 18.39 -21.07 23.95
N LEU A 193 19.11 -20.04 23.47
CA LEU A 193 20.48 -19.74 23.90
C LEU A 193 20.50 -19.01 25.25
N PRO A 194 21.45 -19.32 26.15
CA PRO A 194 21.61 -18.57 27.39
C PRO A 194 22.07 -17.14 27.10
N GLN A 195 21.67 -16.19 27.95
CA GLN A 195 21.92 -14.75 27.75
C GLN A 195 23.41 -14.37 27.63
N ASN A 196 24.31 -15.21 28.15
CA ASN A 196 25.75 -15.05 28.13
C ASN A 196 26.45 -15.90 27.04
N ALA A 197 25.70 -16.45 26.09
CA ALA A 197 26.26 -17.12 24.90
C ALA A 197 27.09 -16.14 24.07
N ARG A 198 28.27 -16.59 23.64
CA ARG A 198 29.18 -15.87 22.73
C ARG A 198 29.55 -16.77 21.55
N ASP A 199 30.07 -16.17 20.48
CA ASP A 199 30.54 -16.88 19.28
C ASP A 199 29.48 -17.84 18.72
N VAL A 200 28.27 -17.34 18.53
CA VAL A 200 27.15 -18.14 18.00
C VAL A 200 27.38 -18.41 16.52
N GLU A 201 27.57 -19.67 16.18
CA GLU A 201 27.79 -20.14 14.81
C GLU A 201 26.72 -21.17 14.44
N VAL A 202 26.18 -21.05 13.24
CA VAL A 202 25.13 -21.94 12.73
C VAL A 202 25.75 -22.83 11.66
N ASP A 203 25.73 -24.14 11.89
CA ASP A 203 26.24 -25.13 10.95
C ASP A 203 25.10 -25.63 10.05
N TYR A 204 25.12 -25.16 8.81
CA TYR A 204 24.13 -25.50 7.79
C TYR A 204 24.43 -26.82 7.06
N GLY A 205 25.56 -27.48 7.35
CA GLY A 205 25.98 -28.72 6.70
C GLY A 205 25.93 -28.64 5.18
N LYS A 206 25.20 -29.57 4.55
CA LYS A 206 25.08 -29.68 3.08
C LYS A 206 24.41 -28.48 2.40
N TYR A 207 23.80 -27.57 3.15
CA TYR A 207 23.13 -26.37 2.61
C TYR A 207 24.02 -25.13 2.67
N ALA A 208 25.23 -25.21 3.25
CA ALA A 208 26.11 -24.05 3.45
C ALA A 208 26.38 -23.26 2.16
N ASP A 209 26.65 -23.96 1.05
CA ASP A 209 26.93 -23.35 -0.26
C ASP A 209 25.70 -22.67 -0.90
N MET A 210 24.50 -22.96 -0.40
CA MET A 210 23.22 -22.43 -0.91
C MET A 210 22.65 -21.33 0.00
N ILE A 211 23.26 -21.10 1.15
CA ILE A 211 22.76 -20.15 2.14
C ILE A 211 23.49 -18.82 1.99
N GLU A 212 22.69 -17.78 1.87
CA GLU A 212 23.13 -16.41 1.83
C GLU A 212 22.64 -15.72 3.10
N GLU A 213 23.59 -15.39 3.98
CA GLU A 213 23.34 -14.59 5.18
C GLU A 213 23.33 -13.10 4.83
N GLU A 214 22.76 -12.29 5.72
CA GLU A 214 22.69 -10.83 5.56
C GLU A 214 21.98 -10.35 4.29
N LEU A 215 21.10 -11.19 3.72
CA LEU A 215 20.14 -10.77 2.70
C LEU A 215 18.79 -10.40 3.32
N TYR A 216 18.14 -9.39 2.76
CA TYR A 216 16.76 -9.04 3.09
C TYR A 216 16.00 -8.55 1.86
N PRO A 217 14.68 -8.78 1.79
CA PRO A 217 13.88 -8.36 0.66
C PRO A 217 13.41 -6.90 0.82
N VAL A 218 13.48 -6.17 -0.29
CA VAL A 218 12.99 -4.80 -0.42
C VAL A 218 11.99 -4.69 -1.56
N TRP A 219 11.11 -3.70 -1.49
CA TRP A 219 10.12 -3.38 -2.51
C TRP A 219 10.02 -1.87 -2.78
N ASN A 220 9.42 -1.49 -3.90
CA ASN A 220 9.22 -0.08 -4.29
C ASN A 220 8.03 0.60 -3.58
N ILE A 221 7.74 0.22 -2.33
CA ILE A 221 6.59 0.69 -1.56
C ILE A 221 7.05 1.31 -0.24
N GLU A 222 6.77 2.59 -0.05
CA GLU A 222 7.05 3.30 1.19
C GLU A 222 5.82 3.27 2.12
N LYS A 223 6.03 2.92 3.39
CA LYS A 223 5.02 3.04 4.43
C LYS A 223 5.21 4.36 5.17
N ASN A 224 4.17 5.18 5.18
CA ASN A 224 4.16 6.46 5.89
C ASN A 224 2.94 6.55 6.80
N VAL A 225 3.15 6.96 8.06
CA VAL A 225 2.07 7.25 9.01
C VAL A 225 1.83 8.75 9.04
N PHE A 226 0.62 9.19 8.75
CA PHE A 226 0.23 10.58 8.84
C PHE A 226 -0.95 10.74 9.80
N LYS A 227 -0.91 11.78 10.64
CA LYS A 227 -2.06 12.22 11.42
C LYS A 227 -2.91 13.12 10.53
N SER A 228 -4.13 12.70 10.21
CA SER A 228 -5.10 13.55 9.52
C SER A 228 -6.07 14.14 10.53
N SER A 229 -6.30 15.46 10.47
CA SER A 229 -7.39 16.15 11.17
C SER A 229 -8.66 16.26 10.32
N THR A 230 -8.59 15.87 9.04
CA THR A 230 -9.68 16.05 8.08
C THR A 230 -10.66 14.88 8.17
N PHE A 231 -11.90 15.20 8.52
CA PHE A 231 -13.02 14.25 8.57
C PHE A 231 -13.36 13.68 7.20
N LEU A 232 -13.94 12.47 7.21
CA LEU A 232 -14.56 11.82 6.06
C LEU A 232 -15.57 12.77 5.43
N SER A 233 -15.24 13.34 4.27
CA SER A 233 -16.24 13.97 3.41
C SER A 233 -17.02 12.83 2.74
N PRO A 234 -18.31 12.65 3.01
CA PRO A 234 -19.10 11.75 2.18
C PRO A 234 -19.05 12.27 0.75
N SER A 235 -18.55 11.46 -0.19
CA SER A 235 -18.91 11.69 -1.59
C SER A 235 -20.43 11.61 -1.69
N LYS A 236 -21.04 12.42 -2.55
CA LYS A 236 -22.51 12.53 -2.67
C LYS A 236 -23.22 11.21 -2.96
N ASP A 237 -22.48 10.16 -3.31
CA ASP A 237 -22.99 8.85 -3.70
C ASP A 237 -22.85 7.77 -2.60
N GLY A 238 -22.34 8.12 -1.41
CA GLY A 238 -22.34 7.23 -0.24
C GLY A 238 -21.46 5.99 -0.32
N LEU A 239 -20.70 5.80 -1.42
CA LEU A 239 -19.89 4.61 -1.69
C LEU A 239 -18.37 4.87 -1.65
N TYR A 240 -17.92 6.12 -1.73
CA TYR A 240 -16.51 6.47 -1.76
C TYR A 240 -16.17 7.61 -0.79
N TYR A 241 -14.97 7.57 -0.22
CA TYR A 241 -14.43 8.63 0.64
C TYR A 241 -13.25 9.29 -0.06
N GLU A 242 -13.33 10.59 -0.37
CA GLU A 242 -12.17 11.36 -0.83
C GLU A 242 -11.35 11.82 0.38
N ARG A 243 -10.01 11.73 0.28
CA ARG A 243 -9.07 12.25 1.29
C ARG A 243 -8.17 13.29 0.65
N GLU A 244 -8.26 14.53 1.11
CA GLU A 244 -7.24 15.54 0.82
C GLU A 244 -6.02 15.32 1.72
N MET A 245 -4.86 15.06 1.13
CA MET A 245 -3.59 14.89 1.85
C MET A 245 -2.60 15.98 1.44
N ILE A 246 -2.03 16.69 2.41
CA ILE A 246 -1.01 17.72 2.17
C ILE A 246 0.37 17.05 2.00
N ARG A 247 1.15 17.55 1.03
CA ARG A 247 2.40 16.96 0.49
C ARG A 247 3.67 17.42 1.23
N GLN A 248 4.67 16.55 1.34
CA GLN A 248 6.10 16.93 1.46
C GLN A 248 6.77 16.91 0.06
N LYS A 249 7.61 17.90 -0.25
CA LYS A 249 7.95 18.34 -1.62
C LYS A 249 8.77 17.37 -2.48
N ASP A 250 9.39 16.30 -1.96
CA ASP A 250 10.61 15.78 -2.61
C ASP A 250 10.56 14.35 -3.21
N LYS A 251 9.39 13.74 -3.47
CA LYS A 251 9.31 12.40 -4.12
C LYS A 251 8.29 12.35 -5.26
N GLU A 252 8.66 11.69 -6.35
CA GLU A 252 7.75 11.29 -7.43
C GLU A 252 6.92 10.10 -6.93
N ILE A 253 5.64 10.35 -6.62
CA ILE A 253 4.73 9.35 -6.04
C ILE A 253 3.73 8.97 -7.12
N ILE A 254 3.73 7.69 -7.49
CA ILE A 254 2.84 7.14 -8.53
C ILE A 254 1.47 6.77 -7.94
N LEU A 255 1.42 6.23 -6.72
CA LEU A 255 0.17 5.81 -6.06
C LEU A 255 0.23 6.02 -4.54
N ARG A 256 -0.91 6.37 -3.93
CA ARG A 256 -1.11 6.35 -2.48
C ARG A 256 -2.24 5.40 -2.11
N LEU A 257 -1.93 4.49 -1.20
CA LEU A 257 -2.88 3.52 -0.67
C LEU A 257 -3.21 3.85 0.77
N ILE A 258 -4.50 3.78 1.13
CA ILE A 258 -4.95 3.97 2.51
C ILE A 258 -5.14 2.59 3.14
N GLN A 259 -4.36 2.30 4.17
CA GLN A 259 -4.57 1.15 5.02
C GLN A 259 -5.51 1.51 6.17
N LYS A 260 -6.55 0.71 6.38
CA LYS A 260 -7.42 0.83 7.55
C LYS A 260 -6.69 0.23 8.77
N THR A 261 -6.30 1.08 9.71
CA THR A 261 -5.83 0.68 11.06
C THR A 261 -7.00 0.50 12.00
#